data_AF-A0A6C0JVM3-F1
#
_entry.id   AF-A0A6C0JVM3-F1
#
_cell.length_a   1.000
_cell.length_b   1.000
_cell.length_c   1.000
_cell.angle_alpha   90.00
_cell.angle_beta   90.00
_cell.angle_gamma   90.00
#
_symmetry.space_group_name_H-M   'P 1'
#
loop_
_entity.id
_entity.type
_entity.pdbx_description
1 polymer ?
#
loop_
_entity_poly.entity_id
_entity_poly.type
_entity_poly.pdbx_seq_one_letter_code
_entity_poly.pdbx_strand_id
1 'polypeptide(L)'
;MDVLPNTNPTFMMINKKLYMLIVALVLIGGINWLVIGTTGLDLVKNFLGRRTASVVYIIVGVSALLLALRRDVYLPFLGQTLFPAEALTLKTPQGANESVTIRTKPGARVVYWAAEPDMHADGKGLKYWNEAYKNLENSGVVKADDQGVATLRIRGAPQPYRVGFFMTLKPHVHFRVEGANGFFGPVKTKFIESGSVDSFANAL
;
A
#
# COMPACT_ATOMS: atom_id res chain seq x y z
N MET A 1 -10.20 3.13 -1.47
CA MET A 1 -11.00 1.90 -1.38
C MET A 1 -11.26 1.41 -2.78
N ASP A 2 -11.02 0.14 -3.02
CA ASP A 2 -11.46 -0.52 -4.25
C ASP A 2 -12.91 -0.96 -4.04
N VAL A 3 -13.80 -0.59 -4.96
CA VAL A 3 -15.23 -0.92 -4.87
C VAL A 3 -15.46 -2.36 -5.31
N LEU A 4 -14.64 -2.85 -6.22
CA LEU A 4 -14.63 -4.23 -6.69
C LEU A 4 -13.31 -4.93 -6.33
N PRO A 5 -13.29 -6.25 -6.17
CA PRO A 5 -12.04 -6.99 -5.96
C PRO A 5 -11.07 -6.80 -7.13
N ASN A 6 -9.80 -6.48 -6.87
CA ASN A 6 -8.75 -6.38 -7.91
C ASN A 6 -8.24 -7.76 -8.35
N THR A 7 -9.15 -8.69 -8.66
CA THR A 7 -8.84 -10.07 -9.05
C THR A 7 -8.94 -10.32 -10.55
N ASN A 8 -9.48 -9.38 -11.33
CA ASN A 8 -9.43 -9.42 -12.80
C ASN A 8 -9.18 -8.02 -13.40
N PRO A 9 -8.73 -7.95 -14.66
CA PRO A 9 -8.40 -6.68 -15.31
C PRO A 9 -9.58 -5.71 -15.44
N THR A 10 -10.78 -6.22 -15.71
CA THR A 10 -12.00 -5.42 -15.85
C THR A 10 -12.34 -4.69 -14.55
N PHE A 11 -12.34 -5.39 -13.42
CA PHE A 11 -12.62 -4.79 -12.11
C PHE A 11 -11.56 -3.77 -11.72
N MET A 12 -10.29 -4.07 -11.99
CA MET A 12 -9.19 -3.12 -11.80
C MET A 12 -9.39 -1.84 -12.63
N MET A 13 -9.78 -1.98 -13.90
CA MET A 13 -10.06 -0.85 -14.78
C MET A 13 -11.27 -0.04 -14.31
N ILE A 14 -12.31 -0.68 -13.78
CA ILE A 14 -13.46 0.02 -13.18
C ILE A 14 -13.02 0.82 -11.95
N ASN A 15 -12.30 0.20 -11.02
CA ASN A 15 -11.76 0.89 -9.83
C ASN A 15 -10.87 2.07 -10.23
N LYS A 16 -10.03 1.90 -11.26
CA LYS A 16 -9.18 2.98 -11.80
C LYS A 16 -10.01 4.10 -12.41
N LYS A 17 -11.04 3.80 -13.21
CA LYS A 17 -11.94 4.81 -13.78
C LYS A 17 -12.67 5.60 -12.69
N LEU A 18 -13.17 4.92 -11.66
CA LEU A 18 -13.80 5.59 -10.52
C LEU A 18 -12.81 6.50 -9.78
N TYR A 19 -11.58 6.03 -9.54
CA TYR A 19 -10.54 6.87 -8.97
C TYR A 19 -10.26 8.12 -9.84
N MET A 20 -10.14 7.95 -11.15
CA MET A 20 -9.93 9.08 -12.08
C MET A 20 -11.10 10.06 -12.06
N LEU A 21 -12.34 9.57 -11.94
CA LEU A 21 -13.52 10.42 -11.79
C LEU A 21 -13.46 11.26 -10.50
N ILE A 22 -13.14 10.63 -9.36
CA ILE A 22 -12.99 11.31 -8.07
C ILE A 22 -11.90 12.39 -8.16
N VAL A 23 -10.74 12.07 -8.75
CA VAL A 23 -9.66 13.05 -8.98
C VAL A 23 -10.14 14.20 -9.86
N ALA A 24 -10.84 13.91 -10.96
CA ALA A 24 -11.37 14.95 -11.85
C ALA A 24 -12.36 15.88 -11.14
N LEU A 25 -13.26 15.35 -10.31
CA LEU A 25 -14.20 16.15 -9.52
C LEU A 25 -13.48 17.12 -8.58
N VAL A 26 -12.43 16.65 -7.90
CA VAL A 26 -11.63 17.49 -6.99
C VAL A 26 -10.85 18.55 -7.77
N LEU A 27 -10.28 18.22 -8.92
CA LEU A 27 -9.56 19.19 -9.77
C LEU A 27 -10.51 20.27 -10.31
N ILE A 28 -11.67 19.88 -10.83
CA ILE A 28 -12.69 20.83 -11.31
C ILE A 28 -13.18 21.73 -10.17
N GLY A 29 -13.40 21.14 -8.99
CA GLY A 29 -13.69 21.90 -7.77
C GLY A 29 -12.58 22.90 -7.46
N GLY A 30 -11.33 22.46 -7.34
CA GLY A 30 -10.19 23.34 -7.06
C GLY A 30 -10.07 24.50 -8.07
N ILE A 31 -10.32 24.24 -9.35
CA ILE A 31 -10.36 25.27 -10.39
C ILE A 31 -11.50 26.27 -10.16
N ASN A 32 -12.72 25.82 -9.83
CA ASN A 32 -13.82 26.73 -9.50
C ASN A 32 -13.46 27.65 -8.31
N TRP A 33 -12.85 27.10 -7.26
CA TRP A 33 -12.41 27.89 -6.11
C TRP A 33 -11.29 28.88 -6.46
N LEU A 34 -10.38 28.51 -7.36
CA LEU A 34 -9.36 29.43 -7.89
C LEU A 34 -10.00 30.60 -8.63
N VAL A 35 -11.01 30.35 -9.48
CA VAL A 35 -11.74 31.40 -10.22
C VAL A 35 -12.49 32.31 -9.26
N ILE A 36 -13.18 31.74 -8.25
CA ILE A 36 -13.83 32.53 -7.19
C ILE A 36 -12.81 33.42 -6.47
N GLY A 37 -11.65 32.86 -6.09
CA GLY A 37 -10.62 33.60 -5.36
C GLY A 37 -9.96 34.72 -6.15
N THR A 38 -9.88 34.58 -7.49
CA THR A 38 -9.20 35.56 -8.37
C THR A 38 -10.15 36.59 -8.97
N THR A 39 -11.40 36.21 -9.23
CA THR A 39 -12.36 37.06 -9.97
C THR A 39 -13.66 37.33 -9.21
N GLY A 40 -13.91 36.62 -8.10
CA GLY A 40 -15.20 36.63 -7.41
C GLY A 40 -16.32 35.86 -8.13
N LEU A 41 -16.03 35.30 -9.32
CA LEU A 41 -17.00 34.60 -10.14
C LEU A 41 -17.11 33.13 -9.72
N ASP A 42 -18.33 32.72 -9.38
CA ASP A 42 -18.64 31.31 -9.11
C ASP A 42 -19.25 30.66 -10.35
N LEU A 43 -18.43 29.96 -11.15
CA LEU A 43 -18.85 29.35 -12.41
C LEU A 43 -19.94 28.28 -12.20
N VAL A 44 -19.78 27.45 -11.17
CA VAL A 44 -20.72 26.37 -10.87
C VAL A 44 -22.06 26.94 -10.43
N LYS A 45 -22.07 27.92 -9.53
CA LYS A 45 -23.31 28.59 -9.08
C LYS A 45 -23.98 29.39 -10.18
N ASN A 46 -23.21 30.06 -11.04
CA ASN A 46 -23.75 30.86 -12.14
C ASN A 46 -24.39 29.99 -13.22
N PHE A 47 -23.82 28.83 -13.51
CA PHE A 47 -24.35 27.94 -14.56
C PHE A 47 -25.47 27.02 -14.07
N LEU A 48 -25.36 26.45 -12.86
CA LEU A 48 -26.29 25.43 -12.34
C LEU A 48 -27.32 25.96 -11.34
N GLY A 49 -27.18 27.20 -10.89
CA GLY A 49 -27.99 27.80 -9.84
C GLY A 49 -27.62 27.34 -8.43
N ARG A 50 -28.11 28.07 -7.42
CA ARG A 50 -27.67 27.93 -6.01
C ARG A 50 -27.88 26.52 -5.43
N ARG A 51 -29.05 25.92 -5.62
CA ARG A 51 -29.38 24.60 -5.03
C ARG A 51 -28.50 23.49 -5.60
N THR A 52 -28.37 23.44 -6.93
CA THR A 52 -27.55 22.43 -7.62
C THR A 52 -26.07 22.60 -7.31
N ALA A 53 -25.58 23.85 -7.25
CA ALA A 53 -24.20 24.12 -6.89
C ALA A 53 -23.86 23.62 -5.48
N SER A 54 -24.76 23.76 -4.51
CA SER A 54 -24.57 23.18 -3.17
C SER A 54 -24.40 21.66 -3.22
N VAL A 55 -25.17 20.95 -4.04
CA VAL A 55 -25.02 19.49 -4.22
C VAL A 55 -23.65 19.16 -4.85
N VAL A 56 -23.24 19.91 -5.87
CA VAL A 56 -21.92 19.73 -6.51
C VAL A 56 -20.79 19.92 -5.49
N TYR A 57 -20.86 20.95 -4.64
CA TYR A 57 -19.84 21.19 -3.61
C TYR A 57 -19.76 20.07 -2.58
N ILE A 58 -20.90 19.49 -2.19
CA ILE A 58 -20.91 18.31 -1.33
C ILE A 58 -20.22 17.14 -2.02
N ILE A 59 -20.51 16.88 -3.29
CA ILE A 59 -19.88 15.79 -4.06
C ILE A 59 -18.36 15.99 -4.17
N VAL A 60 -17.92 17.22 -4.46
CA VAL A 60 -16.48 17.57 -4.50
C VAL A 60 -15.84 17.38 -3.13
N GLY A 61 -16.49 17.83 -2.05
CA GLY A 61 -15.99 17.67 -0.68
C GLY A 61 -15.87 16.21 -0.26
N VAL A 62 -16.89 15.40 -0.51
CA VAL A 62 -16.85 13.95 -0.27
C VAL A 62 -15.76 13.29 -1.11
N SER A 63 -15.60 13.68 -2.38
CA SER A 63 -14.53 13.17 -3.25
C SER A 63 -13.14 13.50 -2.69
N ALA A 64 -12.93 14.73 -2.21
CA ALA A 64 -11.70 15.15 -1.57
C ALA A 64 -11.42 14.33 -0.30
N LEU A 65 -12.43 14.10 0.55
CA LEU A 65 -12.29 13.27 1.75
C LEU A 65 -11.95 11.81 1.39
N LEU A 66 -12.57 11.23 0.37
CA LEU A 66 -12.25 9.87 -0.09
C LEU A 66 -10.81 9.75 -0.59
N LEU A 67 -10.25 10.80 -1.21
CA LEU A 67 -8.83 10.84 -1.58
C LEU A 67 -7.93 11.04 -0.37
N ALA A 68 -8.30 11.94 0.55
CA ALA A 68 -7.52 12.24 1.75
C ALA A 68 -7.39 11.04 2.69
N LEU A 69 -8.42 10.19 2.75
CA LEU A 69 -8.39 8.94 3.51
C LEU A 69 -7.73 7.79 2.74
N ARG A 70 -7.31 8.00 1.48
CA ARG A 70 -6.66 6.96 0.68
C ARG A 70 -5.16 7.01 0.86
N ARG A 71 -4.63 6.09 1.68
CA ARG A 71 -3.19 5.87 1.88
C ARG A 71 -2.33 5.93 0.62
N ASP A 72 -2.73 5.22 -0.44
CA ASP A 72 -1.94 5.11 -1.68
C ASP A 72 -1.76 6.45 -2.42
N VAL A 73 -2.55 7.48 -2.09
CA VAL A 73 -2.35 8.84 -2.60
C VAL A 73 -1.04 9.43 -2.07
N TYR A 74 -0.69 9.13 -0.82
CA TYR A 74 0.52 9.63 -0.17
C TYR A 74 1.68 8.63 -0.28
N LEU A 75 1.36 7.33 -0.34
CA LEU A 75 2.34 6.23 -0.34
C LEU A 75 2.06 5.26 -1.51
N PRO A 76 2.25 5.69 -2.77
CA PRO A 76 1.87 4.91 -3.94
C PRO A 76 2.62 3.56 -4.04
N PHE A 77 3.83 3.49 -3.48
CA PHE A 77 4.63 2.27 -3.44
C PHE A 77 4.05 1.17 -2.54
N LEU A 78 3.06 1.46 -1.69
CA LEU A 78 2.34 0.45 -0.89
C LEU A 78 1.19 -0.21 -1.65
N GLY A 79 0.72 0.41 -2.74
CA GLY A 79 -0.36 -0.08 -3.58
C GLY A 79 -0.01 -1.33 -4.38
N GLN A 80 -0.98 -1.83 -5.15
CA GLN A 80 -0.79 -2.95 -6.09
C GLN A 80 0.29 -2.62 -7.14
N THR A 81 1.03 -3.62 -7.59
CA THR A 81 2.10 -3.45 -8.59
C THR A 81 2.12 -4.59 -9.58
N LEU A 82 2.53 -4.33 -10.82
CA LEU A 82 2.69 -5.35 -11.84
C LEU A 82 4.12 -5.91 -11.76
N PHE A 83 4.25 -7.22 -11.53
CA PHE A 83 5.51 -7.95 -11.67
C PHE A 83 5.24 -9.25 -12.42
N PRO A 84 5.80 -9.44 -13.63
CA PRO A 84 5.70 -10.71 -14.32
C PRO A 84 6.23 -11.82 -13.40
N ALA A 85 5.34 -12.69 -12.93
CA ALA A 85 5.65 -13.62 -11.86
C ALA A 85 6.74 -14.62 -12.27
N GLU A 86 6.79 -14.96 -13.56
CA GLU A 86 7.84 -15.80 -14.16
C GLU A 86 9.22 -15.14 -14.20
N ALA A 87 9.30 -13.81 -14.11
CA ALA A 87 10.59 -13.12 -13.98
C ALA A 87 11.16 -13.22 -12.54
N LEU A 88 10.35 -13.64 -11.57
CA LEU A 88 10.76 -13.77 -10.18
C LEU A 88 11.33 -15.17 -9.92
N THR A 89 12.63 -15.23 -9.71
CA THR A 89 13.31 -16.47 -9.30
C THR A 89 13.10 -16.70 -7.81
N LEU A 90 12.79 -17.94 -7.43
CA LEU A 90 12.70 -18.31 -6.02
C LEU A 90 14.05 -18.02 -5.33
N LYS A 91 14.00 -17.28 -4.23
CA LYS A 91 15.19 -16.84 -3.49
C LYS A 91 14.91 -17.01 -2.01
N THR A 92 15.83 -17.69 -1.33
CA THR A 92 15.96 -17.63 0.13
C THR A 92 17.21 -16.81 0.44
N PRO A 93 17.17 -15.82 1.34
CA PRO A 93 18.35 -15.04 1.67
C PRO A 93 19.41 -15.92 2.34
N GLN A 94 20.67 -15.77 1.94
CA GLN A 94 21.78 -16.51 2.55
C GLN A 94 21.83 -16.22 4.05
N GLY A 95 22.02 -17.25 4.88
CA GLY A 95 22.03 -17.10 6.35
C GLY A 95 20.64 -17.01 6.99
N ALA A 96 19.57 -17.35 6.27
CA ALA A 96 18.23 -17.36 6.84
C ALA A 96 18.04 -18.44 7.91
N ASN A 97 17.86 -18.00 9.15
CA ASN A 97 17.67 -18.83 10.34
C ASN A 97 16.32 -18.62 11.04
N GLU A 98 15.50 -17.67 10.57
CA GLU A 98 14.16 -17.40 11.09
C GLU A 98 13.09 -17.70 10.04
N SER A 99 11.91 -18.14 10.48
CA SER A 99 10.81 -18.55 9.59
C SER A 99 9.48 -17.92 10.01
N VAL A 100 8.79 -17.32 9.04
CA VAL A 100 7.49 -16.67 9.23
C VAL A 100 6.51 -17.27 8.24
N THR A 101 5.37 -17.77 8.72
CA THR A 101 4.35 -18.37 7.86
C THR A 101 3.19 -17.41 7.59
N ILE A 102 2.71 -17.42 6.35
CA ILE A 102 1.46 -16.77 5.94
C ILE A 102 0.55 -17.74 5.19
N ARG A 103 -0.75 -17.47 5.20
CA ARG A 103 -1.74 -18.19 4.37
C ARG A 103 -2.14 -17.35 3.17
N THR A 104 -2.25 -17.99 2.01
CA THR A 104 -2.67 -17.41 0.74
C THR A 104 -3.24 -18.49 -0.18
N LYS A 105 -3.53 -18.15 -1.44
CA LYS A 105 -3.92 -19.12 -2.48
C LYS A 105 -2.78 -20.12 -2.72
N PRO A 106 -3.08 -21.43 -2.84
CA PRO A 106 -2.11 -22.44 -3.26
C PRO A 106 -1.36 -22.05 -4.53
N GLY A 107 -0.05 -22.29 -4.53
CA GLY A 107 0.82 -22.01 -5.66
C GLY A 107 1.11 -20.53 -5.93
N ALA A 108 0.56 -19.58 -5.16
CA ALA A 108 0.86 -18.15 -5.33
C ALA A 108 2.31 -17.85 -4.94
N ARG A 109 3.01 -17.06 -5.75
CA ARG A 109 4.32 -16.51 -5.37
C ARG A 109 4.15 -15.40 -4.34
N VAL A 110 5.10 -15.31 -3.42
CA VAL A 110 5.16 -14.32 -2.36
C VAL A 110 6.55 -13.70 -2.38
N VAL A 111 6.60 -12.39 -2.65
CA VAL A 111 7.83 -11.59 -2.52
C VAL A 111 7.83 -10.99 -1.14
N TYR A 112 8.91 -11.13 -0.39
CA TYR A 112 9.00 -10.67 0.98
C TYR A 112 10.36 -10.06 1.31
N TRP A 113 10.38 -9.17 2.30
CA TRP A 113 11.59 -8.52 2.81
C TRP A 113 11.40 -8.10 4.27
N ALA A 114 12.50 -8.05 5.00
CA ALA A 114 12.56 -7.61 6.39
C ALA A 114 13.81 -6.78 6.64
N ALA A 115 13.83 -6.02 7.74
CA ALA A 115 15.03 -5.31 8.16
C ALA A 115 16.13 -6.32 8.50
N GLU A 116 17.40 -5.94 8.30
CA GLU A 116 18.52 -6.77 8.76
C GLU A 116 18.50 -6.86 10.29
N PRO A 117 18.91 -7.99 10.89
CA PRO A 117 18.96 -8.12 12.34
C PRO A 117 20.07 -7.21 12.90
N ASP A 118 19.78 -6.59 14.03
CA ASP A 118 20.77 -5.85 14.81
C ASP A 118 20.44 -6.05 16.29
N MET A 119 21.33 -6.76 16.99
CA MET A 119 21.15 -7.12 18.40
C MET A 119 21.27 -5.92 19.35
N HIS A 120 21.75 -4.78 18.86
CA HIS A 120 21.92 -3.56 19.64
C HIS A 120 20.91 -2.47 19.26
N ALA A 121 20.05 -2.72 18.27
CA ALA A 121 19.05 -1.76 17.84
C ALA A 121 17.88 -1.68 18.83
N ASP A 122 17.76 -0.52 19.47
CA ASP A 122 16.62 -0.15 20.32
C ASP A 122 15.51 0.57 19.55
N GLY A 123 15.65 0.65 18.22
CA GLY A 123 14.76 1.38 17.32
C GLY A 123 14.88 2.89 17.38
N LYS A 124 15.79 3.46 18.19
CA LYS A 124 15.99 4.92 18.30
C LYS A 124 17.13 5.44 17.42
N GLY A 125 18.07 4.57 17.03
CA GLY A 125 19.25 4.93 16.24
C GLY A 125 18.99 5.09 14.73
N LEU A 126 18.05 4.33 14.16
CA LEU A 126 17.75 4.37 12.73
C LEU A 126 16.65 5.39 12.43
N LYS A 127 17.00 6.40 11.62
CA LYS A 127 16.07 7.48 11.25
C LYS A 127 15.26 7.16 10.00
N TYR A 128 15.78 6.27 9.15
CA TYR A 128 15.18 5.98 7.85
C TYR A 128 15.14 4.49 7.53
N TRP A 129 14.13 4.11 6.76
CA TRP A 129 13.88 2.72 6.37
C TRP A 129 15.07 2.10 5.63
N ASN A 130 15.74 2.85 4.74
CA ASN A 130 16.86 2.36 3.93
C ASN A 130 18.06 1.92 4.79
N GLU A 131 18.24 2.54 5.96
CA GLU A 131 19.26 2.13 6.92
C GLU A 131 18.94 0.77 7.55
N ALA A 132 17.65 0.51 7.82
CA ALA A 132 17.17 -0.76 8.38
C ALA A 132 17.26 -1.92 7.37
N TYR A 133 16.94 -1.66 6.10
CA TYR A 133 16.95 -2.69 5.05
C TYR A 133 18.31 -2.88 4.37
N LYS A 134 19.27 -1.97 4.56
CA LYS A 134 20.59 -1.98 3.93
C LYS A 134 20.47 -2.22 2.41
N ASN A 135 20.98 -3.34 1.92
CA ASN A 135 21.00 -3.70 0.49
C ASN A 135 19.83 -4.62 0.08
N LEU A 136 18.78 -4.72 0.90
CA LEU A 136 17.63 -5.61 0.70
C LEU A 136 18.00 -7.09 0.62
N GLU A 137 19.11 -7.51 1.22
CA GLU A 137 19.55 -8.90 1.16
C GLU A 137 18.78 -9.82 2.11
N ASN A 138 18.13 -9.28 3.14
CA ASN A 138 17.12 -9.99 3.92
C ASN A 138 15.75 -10.01 3.19
N SER A 139 15.75 -10.54 1.96
CA SER A 139 14.57 -10.65 1.11
C SER A 139 14.55 -11.98 0.35
N GLY A 140 13.37 -12.36 -0.11
CA GLY A 140 13.19 -13.59 -0.85
C GLY A 140 11.90 -13.64 -1.66
N VAL A 141 11.80 -14.73 -2.42
CA VAL A 141 10.61 -15.10 -3.18
C VAL A 141 10.34 -16.58 -2.91
N VAL A 142 9.14 -16.87 -2.42
CA VAL A 142 8.69 -18.25 -2.16
C VAL A 142 7.39 -18.51 -2.91
N LYS A 143 7.09 -19.79 -3.17
CA LYS A 143 5.80 -20.21 -3.69
C LYS A 143 5.02 -20.89 -2.57
N ALA A 144 3.75 -20.52 -2.39
CA ALA A 144 2.88 -21.19 -1.43
C ALA A 144 2.66 -22.65 -1.85
N ASP A 145 2.61 -23.54 -0.86
CA ASP A 145 2.36 -24.97 -1.07
C ASP A 145 0.90 -25.24 -1.48
N ASP A 146 0.57 -26.53 -1.66
CA ASP A 146 -0.77 -26.98 -2.06
C ASP A 146 -1.85 -26.68 -1.01
N GLN A 147 -1.45 -26.42 0.24
CA GLN A 147 -2.33 -26.00 1.33
C GLN A 147 -2.42 -24.47 1.47
N GLY A 148 -1.75 -23.73 0.57
CA GLY A 148 -1.72 -22.28 0.58
C GLY A 148 -0.83 -21.69 1.67
N VAL A 149 0.11 -22.46 2.22
CA VAL A 149 1.07 -21.99 3.22
C VAL A 149 2.34 -21.54 2.50
N ALA A 150 2.78 -20.31 2.77
CA ALA A 150 4.07 -19.80 2.33
C ALA A 150 4.97 -19.56 3.55
N THR A 151 6.14 -20.19 3.56
CA THR A 151 7.16 -20.06 4.60
C THR A 151 8.21 -19.06 4.15
N LEU A 152 8.16 -17.86 4.73
CA LEU A 152 9.08 -16.76 4.48
C LEU A 152 10.31 -16.94 5.38
N ARG A 153 11.47 -17.23 4.79
CA ARG A 153 12.72 -17.41 5.53
C ARG A 153 13.53 -16.13 5.52
N ILE A 154 13.90 -15.62 6.69
CA ILE A 154 14.61 -14.35 6.88
C ILE A 154 15.86 -14.53 7.75
N ARG A 155 16.76 -13.55 7.71
CA ARG A 155 17.96 -13.45 8.54
C ARG A 155 17.59 -12.83 9.90
N GLY A 156 17.61 -13.64 10.94
CA GLY A 156 17.41 -13.24 12.34
C GLY A 156 16.08 -12.53 12.60
N ALA A 157 15.90 -12.12 13.86
CA ALA A 157 14.80 -11.27 14.23
C ALA A 157 15.01 -9.86 13.62
N PRO A 158 14.06 -9.34 12.82
CA PRO A 158 14.19 -8.01 12.23
C PRO A 158 14.28 -6.93 13.31
N GLN A 159 15.20 -5.99 13.15
CA GLN A 159 15.29 -4.88 14.10
C GLN A 159 14.10 -3.91 13.97
N PRO A 160 13.67 -3.27 15.07
CA PRO A 160 12.71 -2.17 15.00
C PRO A 160 13.35 -0.90 14.42
N TYR A 161 12.55 -0.02 13.83
CA TYR A 161 13.02 1.28 13.32
C TYR A 161 11.91 2.34 13.35
N ARG A 162 12.27 3.62 13.26
CA ARG A 162 11.30 4.73 13.29
C ARG A 162 10.74 5.06 11.91
N VAL A 163 9.45 5.37 11.89
CA VAL A 163 8.75 5.93 10.74
C VAL A 163 8.10 7.24 11.16
N GLY A 164 8.57 8.33 10.57
CA GLY A 164 8.18 9.67 10.98
C GLY A 164 8.65 10.01 12.40
N PHE A 165 8.04 11.03 12.99
CA PHE A 165 8.52 11.58 14.26
C PHE A 165 8.08 10.77 15.48
N PHE A 166 6.93 10.08 15.43
CA PHE A 166 6.29 9.50 16.63
C PHE A 166 6.20 7.97 16.65
N MET A 167 6.45 7.28 15.53
CA MET A 167 6.16 5.85 15.43
C MET A 167 7.44 5.03 15.34
N THR A 168 7.55 4.01 16.19
CA THR A 168 8.54 2.92 16.05
C THR A 168 7.79 1.69 15.57
N LEU A 169 8.22 1.14 14.43
CA LEU A 169 7.70 -0.14 13.95
C LEU A 169 8.37 -1.28 14.71
N LYS A 170 7.56 -2.14 15.32
CA LYS A 170 7.98 -3.41 15.92
C LYS A 170 8.56 -4.36 14.87
N PRO A 171 9.39 -5.37 15.23
CA PRO A 171 9.89 -6.39 14.30
C PRO A 171 8.80 -6.98 13.38
N HIS A 172 9.03 -6.94 12.07
CA HIS A 172 8.05 -7.34 11.07
C HIS A 172 8.67 -7.81 9.75
N VAL A 173 7.86 -8.51 8.95
CA VAL A 173 8.15 -8.87 7.56
C VAL A 173 7.12 -8.23 6.65
N HIS A 174 7.59 -7.50 5.64
CA HIS A 174 6.74 -7.05 4.55
C HIS A 174 6.65 -8.11 3.48
N PHE A 175 5.48 -8.22 2.87
CA PHE A 175 5.28 -9.13 1.76
C PHE A 175 4.21 -8.65 0.80
N ARG A 176 4.32 -9.15 -0.43
CA ARG A 176 3.30 -9.05 -1.47
C ARG A 176 2.97 -10.43 -1.96
N VAL A 177 1.70 -10.64 -2.28
CA VAL A 177 1.19 -11.91 -2.79
C VAL A 177 0.82 -11.73 -4.26
N GLU A 178 1.24 -12.68 -5.09
CA GLU A 178 0.80 -12.81 -6.46
C GLU A 178 -0.72 -12.95 -6.54
N GLY A 179 -1.34 -12.06 -7.29
CA GLY A 179 -2.73 -12.08 -7.70
C GLY A 179 -2.88 -12.50 -9.16
N ALA A 180 -3.93 -12.03 -9.82
CA ALA A 180 -4.17 -12.37 -11.22
C ALA A 180 -3.25 -11.61 -12.17
N ASN A 181 -2.93 -12.22 -13.32
CA ASN A 181 -2.27 -11.60 -14.47
C ASN A 181 -0.94 -10.90 -14.14
N GLY A 182 -0.12 -11.49 -13.25
CA GLY A 182 1.17 -10.93 -12.85
C GLY A 182 1.07 -9.70 -11.96
N PHE A 183 -0.12 -9.33 -11.45
CA PHE A 183 -0.21 -8.30 -10.43
C PHE A 183 0.09 -8.88 -9.05
N PHE A 184 0.93 -8.19 -8.30
CA PHE A 184 1.13 -8.41 -6.88
C PHE A 184 0.27 -7.43 -6.10
N GLY A 185 -0.45 -7.95 -5.10
CA GLY A 185 -1.28 -7.15 -4.20
C GLY A 185 -0.47 -6.09 -3.43
N PRO A 186 -1.15 -5.21 -2.69
CA PRO A 186 -0.49 -4.18 -1.88
C PRO A 186 0.48 -4.80 -0.85
N VAL A 187 1.40 -3.99 -0.35
CA VAL A 187 2.29 -4.40 0.74
C VAL A 187 1.45 -4.74 1.96
N LYS A 188 1.70 -5.93 2.51
CA LYS A 188 1.19 -6.39 3.80
C LYS A 188 2.35 -6.59 4.76
N THR A 189 2.05 -6.57 6.04
CA THR A 189 3.02 -6.67 7.13
C THR A 189 2.60 -7.76 8.08
N LYS A 190 3.50 -8.71 8.34
CA LYS A 190 3.37 -9.70 9.40
C LYS A 190 4.27 -9.27 10.55
N PHE A 191 3.69 -8.94 11.69
CA PHE A 191 4.46 -8.67 12.90
C PHE A 191 4.92 -9.98 13.53
N ILE A 192 6.19 -10.04 13.93
CA ILE A 192 6.82 -11.28 14.45
C ILE A 192 6.20 -11.68 15.79
N GLU A 193 6.13 -10.73 16.73
CA GLU A 193 5.70 -10.97 18.12
C GLU A 193 4.22 -11.36 18.21
N SER A 194 3.34 -10.60 17.56
CA SER A 194 1.88 -10.82 17.64
C SER A 194 1.37 -11.87 16.65
N GLY A 195 2.15 -12.17 15.61
CA GLY A 195 1.68 -12.94 14.46
C GLY A 195 0.53 -12.27 13.68
N SER A 196 0.18 -11.02 13.95
CA SER A 196 -0.89 -10.33 13.23
C SER A 196 -0.43 -9.96 11.82
N VAL A 197 -1.36 -10.06 10.86
CA VAL A 197 -1.16 -9.53 9.51
C VAL A 197 -1.93 -8.23 9.40
N ASP A 198 -1.21 -7.14 9.19
CA ASP A 198 -1.78 -5.88 8.80
C ASP A 198 -1.62 -5.70 7.29
N SER A 199 -2.69 -5.27 6.62
CA SER A 199 -2.62 -4.92 5.19
C SER A 199 -2.22 -3.46 4.97
N PHE A 200 -1.91 -2.74 6.05
CA PHE A 200 -1.83 -1.28 6.12
C PHE A 200 -3.07 -0.59 5.52
N ALA A 201 -4.14 -1.32 5.22
CA ALA A 201 -5.32 -0.80 4.56
C ALA A 201 -6.23 -0.06 5.53
N ASN A 202 -6.02 -0.29 6.83
CA ASN A 202 -6.78 0.29 7.93
C ASN A 202 -5.94 1.26 8.78
N ALA A 203 -4.69 1.52 8.39
CA ALA A 203 -3.83 2.50 9.06
C ALA A 203 -4.02 3.87 8.40
N LEU A 204 -5.22 4.42 8.60
CA LEU A 204 -5.65 5.83 8.62
C LEU A 204 -7.19 5.88 8.61
#